data_AF-A0A0A9GH36-F1
#
_entry.id   AF-A0A0A9GH36-F1
#
_cell.length_a   1.000
_cell.length_b   1.000
_cell.length_c   1.000
_cell.angle_alpha   90.00
_cell.angle_beta   90.00
_cell.angle_gamma   90.00
#
_symmetry.space_group_name_H-M   'P 1'
#
loop_
_entity.id
_entity.type
_entity.pdbx_description
1 polymer ?
#
loop_
_entity_poly.entity_id
_entity_poly.type
_entity_poly.pdbx_seq_one_letter_code
_entity_poly.pdbx_strand_id
1 'polypeptide(L)'
;MMKSALCQQRYRLKKKYFDPLPLNMVSKTSPVKSMSDEQWNQLVEVWMNPIKMATCEKNKANRAKVKFHQTTGSRSYMVHCENLGEKYNDEDPNALDLFKECHYSKKKKGYTPYVQSAIGEMEKKIAEAADVQQEHMSMSEVVADVLAEHTKRNKFLQNVGILDVQPRTSVRNLQEQLAEEKRANAELRLVVNTQREQIDVLLEQVHEAEQARVKDKEEMQKKQAEIDGKLDLLLSQPRLAEPEG
;
A
#
# COMPACT_ATOMS: atom_id res chain seq x y z
N MET A 1 -10.73 -42.55 0.47
CA MET A 1 -9.38 -43.08 0.14
C MET A 1 -9.19 -43.49 -1.33
N MET A 2 -10.23 -43.79 -2.13
CA MET A 2 -10.07 -44.27 -3.53
C MET A 2 -9.73 -43.20 -4.59
N LYS A 3 -10.19 -41.95 -4.43
CA LYS A 3 -10.06 -40.90 -5.47
C LYS A 3 -8.60 -40.55 -5.80
N SER A 4 -7.71 -40.51 -4.81
CA SER A 4 -6.29 -40.20 -5.01
C SER A 4 -5.56 -41.28 -5.81
N ALA A 5 -5.86 -42.56 -5.55
CA ALA A 5 -5.32 -43.68 -6.30
C ALA A 5 -5.71 -43.61 -7.78
N LEU A 6 -6.98 -43.29 -8.07
CA LEU A 6 -7.48 -43.09 -9.43
C LEU A 6 -6.83 -41.88 -10.13
N CYS A 7 -6.64 -40.75 -9.43
CA CYS A 7 -5.93 -39.59 -9.98
C CYS A 7 -4.48 -39.92 -10.35
N GLN A 8 -3.77 -40.64 -9.47
CA GLN A 8 -2.40 -41.08 -9.74
C GLN A 8 -2.33 -42.06 -10.90
N GLN A 9 -3.29 -42.98 -11.01
CA GLN A 9 -3.39 -43.91 -12.14
C GLN A 9 -3.59 -43.17 -13.46
N ARG A 10 -4.56 -42.25 -13.54
CA ARG A 10 -4.80 -41.44 -14.75
C ARG A 10 -3.57 -40.63 -15.16
N TYR A 11 -2.88 -40.01 -14.19
CA TYR A 11 -1.63 -39.29 -14.44
C TYR A 11 -0.54 -40.20 -15.03
N ARG A 12 -0.34 -41.39 -14.47
CA ARG A 12 0.65 -42.36 -14.96
C ARG A 12 0.31 -42.87 -16.35
N LEU A 13 -0.97 -43.15 -16.62
CA LEU A 13 -1.46 -43.58 -17.93
C LEU A 13 -1.22 -42.51 -18.98
N LYS A 14 -1.63 -41.26 -18.70
CA LYS A 14 -1.42 -40.13 -19.61
C LYS A 14 0.07 -39.95 -19.92
N LYS A 15 0.91 -39.92 -18.88
CA LYS A 15 2.35 -39.70 -19.03
C LYS A 15 3.05 -40.77 -19.87
N LYS A 16 2.61 -42.03 -19.78
CA LYS A 16 3.28 -43.17 -20.44
C LYS A 16 2.74 -43.44 -21.84
N TYR A 17 1.44 -43.27 -22.05
CA TYR A 17 0.75 -43.74 -23.25
C TYR A 17 0.08 -42.64 -24.09
N PHE A 18 0.00 -41.40 -23.58
CA PHE A 18 -0.61 -40.27 -24.31
C PHE A 18 0.43 -39.18 -24.61
N ASP A 19 1.06 -38.59 -23.58
CA ASP A 19 1.98 -37.45 -23.72
C ASP A 19 3.17 -37.69 -24.70
N PRO A 20 3.75 -38.90 -24.83
CA PRO A 20 4.87 -39.15 -25.76
C PRO A 20 4.45 -39.30 -27.23
N LEU A 21 3.15 -39.45 -27.52
CA LEU A 21 2.65 -39.77 -28.85
C LEU A 21 1.99 -38.54 -29.50
N PRO A 22 2.12 -38.36 -30.83
CA PRO A 22 1.31 -37.39 -31.52
C PRO A 22 -0.16 -37.84 -31.50
N LEU A 23 -1.08 -36.86 -31.52
CA LEU A 23 -2.52 -37.08 -31.29
C LEU A 23 -3.14 -38.13 -32.24
N ASN A 24 -2.62 -38.25 -33.45
CA ASN A 24 -3.07 -39.21 -34.47
C ASN A 24 -2.57 -40.65 -34.24
N MET A 25 -1.61 -40.87 -33.34
CA MET A 25 -1.03 -42.19 -33.04
C MET A 25 -1.52 -42.77 -31.71
N VAL A 26 -2.43 -42.09 -31.01
CA VAL A 26 -2.97 -42.59 -29.74
C VAL A 26 -3.86 -43.82 -30.01
N SER A 27 -3.54 -44.94 -29.35
CA SER A 27 -4.29 -46.19 -29.51
C SER A 27 -5.74 -46.05 -29.05
N LYS A 28 -6.66 -46.73 -29.76
CA LYS A 28 -8.08 -46.88 -29.34
C LYS A 28 -8.30 -48.04 -28.37
N THR A 29 -7.29 -48.88 -28.17
CA THR A 29 -7.33 -49.99 -27.22
C THR A 29 -6.62 -49.63 -25.93
N SER A 30 -7.17 -50.12 -24.82
CA SER A 30 -6.64 -49.87 -23.49
C SER A 30 -5.25 -50.51 -23.34
N PRO A 31 -4.23 -49.74 -22.92
CA PRO A 31 -2.89 -50.27 -22.69
C PRO A 31 -2.79 -51.10 -21.40
N VAL A 32 -3.86 -51.17 -20.60
CA VAL A 32 -3.88 -51.85 -19.29
C VAL A 32 -5.08 -52.78 -19.14
N LYS A 33 -4.84 -53.97 -18.60
CA LYS A 33 -5.88 -54.99 -18.38
C LYS A 33 -6.95 -54.58 -17.37
N SER A 34 -6.66 -53.61 -16.51
CA SER A 34 -7.55 -53.14 -15.45
C SER A 34 -8.61 -52.12 -15.94
N MET A 35 -8.62 -51.79 -17.24
CA MET A 35 -9.48 -50.77 -17.82
C MET A 35 -10.00 -51.25 -19.17
N SER A 36 -11.31 -51.06 -19.42
CA SER A 36 -11.88 -51.38 -20.72
C SER A 36 -11.47 -50.36 -21.79
N ASP A 37 -11.52 -50.77 -23.05
CA ASP A 37 -11.22 -49.89 -24.19
C ASP A 37 -12.12 -48.65 -24.22
N GLU A 38 -13.39 -48.81 -23.87
CA GLU A 38 -14.36 -47.72 -23.76
C GLU A 38 -13.94 -46.67 -22.71
N GLN A 39 -13.54 -47.13 -21.51
CA GLN A 39 -13.06 -46.24 -20.45
C GLN A 39 -11.75 -45.53 -20.84
N TRP A 40 -10.87 -46.21 -21.58
CA TRP A 40 -9.65 -45.62 -22.10
C TRP A 40 -9.94 -44.53 -23.14
N ASN A 41 -10.83 -44.80 -24.09
CA ASN A 41 -11.21 -43.84 -25.13
C ASN A 41 -11.85 -42.58 -24.55
N GLN A 42 -12.71 -42.71 -23.53
CA GLN A 42 -13.26 -41.57 -22.79
C GLN A 42 -12.17 -40.71 -22.12
N LEU A 43 -11.10 -41.32 -21.60
CA LEU A 43 -9.97 -40.57 -21.05
C LEU A 43 -9.18 -39.84 -22.13
N VAL A 44 -8.92 -40.51 -23.25
CA VAL A 44 -8.21 -39.94 -24.40
C VAL A 44 -8.98 -38.73 -24.94
N GLU A 45 -10.31 -38.83 -25.11
CA GLU A 45 -11.15 -37.73 -25.55
C GLU A 45 -11.04 -36.50 -24.64
N VAL A 46 -11.07 -36.71 -23.31
CA VAL A 46 -10.88 -35.64 -22.33
C VAL A 46 -9.49 -35.01 -22.43
N TRP A 47 -8.45 -35.79 -22.71
CA TRP A 47 -7.08 -35.28 -22.86
C TRP A 47 -6.84 -34.57 -24.20
N MET A 48 -7.53 -34.98 -25.27
CA MET A 48 -7.50 -34.34 -26.59
C MET A 48 -8.32 -33.05 -26.65
N ASN A 49 -9.23 -32.84 -25.69
CA ASN A 49 -10.07 -31.65 -25.66
C ASN A 49 -9.19 -30.36 -25.61
N PRO A 50 -9.28 -29.47 -26.61
CA PRO A 50 -8.40 -28.31 -26.73
C PRO A 50 -8.55 -27.32 -25.58
N ILE A 51 -9.76 -27.19 -25.02
CA ILE A 51 -10.03 -26.32 -23.87
C ILE A 51 -9.30 -26.87 -22.63
N LYS A 52 -9.33 -28.19 -22.42
CA LYS A 52 -8.62 -28.85 -21.32
C LYS A 52 -7.11 -28.72 -21.49
N MET A 53 -6.58 -28.94 -22.69
CA MET A 53 -5.16 -28.77 -22.98
C MET A 53 -4.67 -27.35 -22.69
N ALA A 54 -5.37 -26.34 -23.22
CA ALA A 54 -5.03 -24.94 -22.99
C ALA A 54 -5.08 -24.57 -21.50
N THR A 55 -6.06 -25.10 -20.76
CA THR A 55 -6.17 -24.89 -19.31
C THR A 55 -5.03 -25.57 -18.55
N CYS A 56 -4.64 -26.79 -18.94
CA CYS A 56 -3.51 -27.50 -18.34
C CYS A 56 -2.19 -26.76 -18.54
N GLU A 57 -1.92 -26.24 -19.74
CA GLU A 57 -0.71 -25.47 -20.02
C GLU A 57 -0.67 -24.17 -19.23
N LYS A 58 -1.79 -23.43 -19.17
CA LYS A 58 -1.91 -22.24 -18.31
C LYS A 58 -1.66 -22.58 -16.84
N ASN A 59 -2.24 -23.67 -16.34
CA ASN A 59 -2.03 -24.10 -14.96
C ASN A 59 -0.58 -24.52 -14.67
N LYS A 60 0.10 -25.16 -15.63
CA LYS A 60 1.52 -25.51 -15.53
C LYS A 60 2.40 -24.26 -15.48
N ALA A 61 2.15 -23.29 -16.37
CA ALA A 61 2.84 -22.01 -16.37
C ALA A 61 2.61 -21.23 -15.06
N ASN A 62 1.37 -21.21 -14.55
CA ASN A 62 1.05 -20.59 -13.27
C ASN A 62 1.74 -21.30 -12.11
N ARG A 63 1.74 -22.64 -12.11
CA ARG A 63 2.39 -23.47 -11.08
C ARG A 63 3.90 -23.28 -11.04
N ALA A 64 4.53 -22.99 -12.18
CA ALA A 64 5.96 -22.67 -12.28
C ALA A 64 6.32 -21.29 -11.73
N LYS A 65 5.38 -20.34 -11.72
CA LYS A 65 5.56 -18.98 -11.15
C LYS A 65 5.42 -18.93 -9.63
N VAL A 66 4.87 -19.97 -9.00
CA VAL A 66 4.71 -20.01 -7.54
C VAL A 66 6.09 -20.17 -6.91
N LYS A 67 6.55 -19.17 -6.14
CA LYS A 67 7.86 -19.16 -5.48
C LYS A 67 7.89 -19.99 -4.19
N PHE A 68 6.87 -19.81 -3.36
CA PHE A 68 6.76 -20.44 -2.04
C PHE A 68 5.77 -21.62 -2.09
N HIS A 69 6.30 -22.85 -2.20
CA HIS A 69 5.47 -24.05 -2.18
C HIS A 69 5.24 -24.53 -0.75
N GLN A 70 3.98 -24.67 -0.38
CA GLN A 70 3.57 -25.37 0.84
C GLN A 70 4.09 -26.83 0.83
N THR A 71 4.54 -27.30 2.00
CA THR A 71 5.06 -28.66 2.19
C THR A 71 4.26 -29.50 3.20
N THR A 72 3.12 -29.00 3.65
CA THR A 72 2.20 -29.64 4.63
C THR A 72 1.40 -30.82 4.05
N GLY A 73 1.61 -31.16 2.78
CA GLY A 73 0.91 -32.24 2.09
C GLY A 73 -0.55 -31.88 1.80
N SER A 74 -1.47 -32.80 2.12
CA SER A 74 -2.92 -32.60 1.93
C SER A 74 -3.59 -31.77 3.02
N ARG A 75 -2.83 -31.33 4.02
CA ARG A 75 -3.34 -30.57 5.16
C ARG A 75 -3.30 -29.07 4.82
N SER A 76 -4.36 -28.35 5.17
CA SER A 76 -4.38 -26.89 5.07
C SER A 76 -3.37 -26.27 6.04
N TYR A 77 -3.07 -24.99 5.85
CA TYR A 77 -2.17 -24.25 6.73
C TYR A 77 -2.69 -24.23 8.18
N MET A 78 -3.95 -23.86 8.42
CA MET A 78 -4.51 -23.83 9.78
C MET A 78 -4.42 -25.18 10.49
N VAL A 79 -4.88 -26.26 9.84
CA VAL A 79 -4.79 -27.61 10.42
C VAL A 79 -3.33 -28.04 10.60
N HIS A 80 -2.41 -27.58 9.76
CA HIS A 80 -0.99 -27.86 9.97
C HIS A 80 -0.47 -27.16 11.23
N CYS A 81 -0.81 -25.88 11.40
CA CYS A 81 -0.39 -25.06 12.54
C CYS A 81 -0.99 -25.57 13.86
N GLU A 82 -2.25 -25.98 13.89
CA GLU A 82 -2.91 -26.56 15.07
C GLU A 82 -2.13 -27.78 15.62
N ASN A 83 -1.70 -28.71 14.75
CA ASN A 83 -0.91 -29.85 15.21
C ASN A 83 0.56 -29.50 15.54
N LEU A 84 1.00 -28.26 15.33
CA LEU A 84 2.31 -27.84 15.82
C LEU A 84 2.27 -27.51 17.32
N GLY A 85 1.10 -27.23 17.90
CA GLY A 85 0.97 -26.98 19.34
C GLY A 85 1.57 -28.11 20.21
N GLU A 86 1.42 -29.36 19.77
CA GLU A 86 2.02 -30.53 20.43
C GLU A 86 3.56 -30.49 20.48
N LYS A 87 4.22 -29.76 19.56
CA LYS A 87 5.68 -29.67 19.44
C LYS A 87 6.26 -28.51 20.25
N TYR A 88 5.49 -27.44 20.48
CA TYR A 88 5.97 -26.20 21.09
C TYR A 88 5.53 -26.03 22.56
N ASN A 89 5.12 -27.10 23.24
CA ASN A 89 4.74 -27.06 24.67
C ASN A 89 3.78 -25.90 25.01
N ASP A 90 2.75 -25.70 24.17
CA ASP A 90 1.75 -24.63 24.29
C ASP A 90 2.27 -23.18 24.14
N GLU A 91 3.50 -22.98 23.65
CA GLU A 91 3.99 -21.67 23.21
C GLU A 91 3.62 -21.42 21.74
N ASP A 92 2.90 -20.33 21.47
CA ASP A 92 2.41 -20.02 20.12
C ASP A 92 3.59 -19.77 19.15
N PRO A 93 3.74 -20.56 18.08
CA PRO A 93 4.85 -20.42 17.16
C PRO A 93 4.81 -19.06 16.47
N ASN A 94 5.98 -18.41 16.40
CA ASN A 94 6.09 -17.11 15.78
C ASN A 94 5.86 -17.19 14.26
N ALA A 95 5.53 -16.06 13.61
CA ALA A 95 5.25 -16.00 12.18
C ALA A 95 6.39 -16.54 11.30
N LEU A 96 7.66 -16.32 11.69
CA LEU A 96 8.81 -16.90 11.00
C LEU A 96 8.89 -18.42 11.21
N ASP A 97 8.60 -18.92 12.40
CA ASP A 97 8.63 -20.35 12.71
C ASP A 97 7.53 -21.09 11.95
N LEU A 98 6.32 -20.49 11.89
CA LEU A 98 5.23 -20.97 11.04
C LEU A 98 5.68 -21.00 9.57
N PHE A 99 6.35 -19.96 9.07
CA PHE A 99 6.86 -19.93 7.71
C PHE A 99 7.88 -21.05 7.44
N LYS A 100 8.83 -21.23 8.35
CA LYS A 100 9.84 -22.29 8.30
C LYS A 100 9.19 -23.68 8.30
N GLU A 101 8.33 -23.99 9.26
CA GLU A 101 7.73 -25.33 9.36
C GLU A 101 6.84 -25.65 8.16
N CYS A 102 6.06 -24.67 7.69
CA CYS A 102 5.18 -24.80 6.53
C CYS A 102 5.89 -25.10 5.20
N HIS A 103 7.13 -24.63 5.05
CA HIS A 103 7.92 -24.74 3.82
C HIS A 103 9.07 -25.74 3.92
N TYR A 104 9.26 -26.37 5.08
CA TYR A 104 10.28 -27.40 5.27
C TYR A 104 9.85 -28.74 4.67
N SER A 105 10.58 -29.18 3.63
CA SER A 105 10.30 -30.49 3.04
C SER A 105 10.93 -31.62 3.86
N LYS A 106 10.12 -32.36 4.60
CA LYS A 106 10.56 -33.59 5.30
C LYS A 106 11.18 -34.62 4.35
N LYS A 107 10.66 -34.72 3.12
CA LYS A 107 11.16 -35.65 2.09
C LYS A 107 12.56 -35.25 1.58
N LYS A 108 12.77 -33.94 1.32
CA LYS A 108 14.04 -33.43 0.81
C LYS A 108 15.02 -33.01 1.92
N LYS A 109 14.59 -33.07 3.18
CA LYS A 109 15.30 -32.59 4.38
C LYS A 109 15.83 -31.16 4.21
N GLY A 110 14.99 -30.25 3.73
CA GLY A 110 15.41 -28.88 3.50
C GLY A 110 14.36 -27.99 2.82
N TYR A 111 14.79 -26.76 2.55
CA TYR A 111 14.00 -25.70 1.93
C TYR A 111 14.29 -25.59 0.43
N THR A 112 13.39 -24.94 -0.31
CA THR A 112 13.69 -24.54 -1.69
C THR A 112 14.61 -23.31 -1.68
N PRO A 113 15.40 -23.06 -2.75
CA PRO A 113 16.30 -21.90 -2.80
C PRO A 113 15.58 -20.56 -2.55
N TYR A 114 14.38 -20.40 -3.10
CA TYR A 114 13.54 -19.21 -2.86
C TYR A 114 13.13 -19.04 -1.39
N VAL A 115 12.80 -20.14 -0.71
CA VAL A 115 12.43 -20.11 0.72
C VAL A 115 13.66 -19.82 1.57
N GLN A 116 14.84 -20.37 1.24
CA GLN A 116 16.08 -20.09 1.96
C GLN A 116 16.47 -18.60 1.86
N SER A 117 16.39 -18.01 0.66
CA SER A 117 16.63 -16.58 0.46
C SER A 117 15.67 -15.74 1.33
N ALA A 118 14.37 -16.04 1.27
CA ALA A 118 13.38 -15.32 2.05
C ALA A 118 13.59 -15.46 3.56
N ILE A 119 13.96 -16.65 4.06
CA ILE A 119 14.30 -16.83 5.48
C ILE A 119 15.51 -15.98 5.86
N GLY A 120 16.56 -15.97 5.05
CA GLY A 120 17.75 -15.15 5.31
C GLY A 120 17.44 -13.64 5.28
N GLU A 121 16.57 -13.19 4.37
CA GLU A 121 16.09 -11.81 4.33
C GLU A 121 15.29 -11.44 5.59
N MET A 122 14.41 -12.34 6.06
CA MET A 122 13.65 -12.15 7.30
C MET A 122 14.59 -12.07 8.50
N GLU A 123 15.54 -13.01 8.65
CA GLU A 123 16.52 -13.04 9.73
C GLU A 123 17.42 -11.81 9.73
N LYS A 124 17.84 -11.35 8.55
CA LYS A 124 18.61 -10.11 8.40
C LYS A 124 17.82 -8.88 8.89
N LYS A 125 16.56 -8.72 8.45
CA LYS A 125 15.71 -7.60 8.89
C LYS A 125 15.45 -7.63 10.40
N ILE A 126 15.32 -8.83 10.99
CA ILE A 126 15.19 -8.99 12.44
C ILE A 126 16.46 -8.53 13.17
N ALA A 127 17.64 -8.93 12.67
CA ALA A 127 18.91 -8.51 13.25
C ALA A 127 19.12 -6.99 13.16
N GLU A 128 18.82 -6.39 12.00
CA GLU A 128 18.92 -4.93 11.79
C GLU A 128 17.96 -4.16 12.72
N ALA A 129 16.75 -4.67 12.94
CA ALA A 129 15.78 -4.03 13.83
C ALA A 129 16.22 -4.05 15.31
N ALA A 130 17.02 -5.03 15.73
CA ALA A 130 17.54 -5.12 17.08
C ALA A 130 18.60 -4.04 17.40
N ASP A 131 19.37 -3.59 16.40
CA ASP A 131 20.45 -2.61 16.57
C ASP A 131 19.95 -1.15 16.61
N VAL A 132 18.78 -0.84 16.03
CA VAL A 132 18.36 0.56 15.76
C VAL A 132 17.50 1.18 16.88
N GLN A 133 17.24 0.49 18.00
CA GLN A 133 16.26 0.95 19.03
C GLN A 133 14.91 1.37 18.42
N GLN A 134 14.56 0.83 17.25
CA GLN A 134 13.31 1.13 16.58
C GLN A 134 12.22 0.31 17.28
N GLU A 135 11.17 0.97 17.76
CA GLU A 135 10.05 0.34 18.47
C GLU A 135 9.65 -1.01 17.84
N HIS A 136 9.72 -2.03 18.70
CA HIS A 136 9.39 -3.44 18.53
C HIS A 136 8.77 -3.81 17.15
N MET A 137 9.61 -4.13 16.16
CA MET A 137 9.12 -4.81 14.95
C MET A 137 8.51 -6.15 15.35
N SER A 138 7.21 -6.31 15.13
CA SER A 138 6.63 -7.64 15.30
C SER A 138 7.16 -8.55 14.19
N MET A 139 7.45 -9.80 14.53
CA MET A 139 7.97 -10.76 13.55
C MET A 139 7.02 -10.94 12.36
N SER A 140 5.72 -10.82 12.61
CA SER A 140 4.69 -10.92 11.60
C SER A 140 4.81 -9.80 10.55
N GLU A 141 5.09 -8.56 10.97
CA GLU A 141 5.38 -7.44 10.05
C GLU A 141 6.62 -7.72 9.20
N VAL A 142 7.71 -8.22 9.80
CA VAL A 142 8.93 -8.56 9.04
C VAL A 142 8.61 -9.61 7.97
N VAL A 143 7.86 -10.66 8.33
CA VAL A 143 7.44 -11.69 7.38
C VAL A 143 6.54 -11.09 6.29
N ALA A 144 5.60 -10.20 6.63
CA ALA A 144 4.74 -9.54 5.65
C ALA A 144 5.54 -8.69 4.65
N ASP A 145 6.51 -7.92 5.13
CA ASP A 145 7.35 -7.05 4.30
C ASP A 145 8.15 -7.86 3.27
N VAL A 146 8.87 -8.89 3.74
CA VAL A 146 9.64 -9.77 2.85
C VAL A 146 8.70 -10.45 1.84
N LEU A 147 7.57 -10.99 2.29
CA LEU A 147 6.63 -11.66 1.39
C LEU A 147 6.01 -10.72 0.34
N ALA A 148 5.82 -9.45 0.67
CA ALA A 148 5.30 -8.43 -0.25
C ALA A 148 6.29 -8.10 -1.37
N GLU A 149 7.59 -8.06 -1.08
CA GLU A 149 8.65 -7.87 -2.08
C GLU A 149 8.68 -9.02 -3.10
N HIS A 150 8.43 -10.24 -2.64
CA HIS A 150 8.41 -11.42 -3.50
C HIS A 150 7.09 -11.62 -4.25
N THR A 151 5.96 -11.24 -3.64
CA THR A 151 4.61 -11.52 -4.16
C THR A 151 3.58 -10.46 -3.75
N LYS A 152 3.01 -9.72 -4.73
CA LYS A 152 2.06 -8.61 -4.50
C LYS A 152 0.78 -8.95 -3.71
N ARG A 153 0.35 -10.21 -3.68
CA ARG A 153 -0.87 -10.67 -2.99
C ARG A 153 -0.61 -11.93 -2.20
N ASN A 154 0.43 -11.90 -1.37
CA ASN A 154 0.72 -13.02 -0.48
C ASN A 154 -0.40 -13.13 0.59
N LYS A 155 -0.91 -14.34 0.82
CA LYS A 155 -1.94 -14.64 1.84
C LYS A 155 -1.45 -15.60 2.91
N PHE A 156 -0.14 -15.84 3.00
CA PHE A 156 0.44 -16.81 3.91
C PHE A 156 0.01 -16.56 5.36
N LEU A 157 0.21 -15.33 5.86
CA LEU A 157 -0.13 -14.93 7.22
C LEU A 157 -1.61 -15.16 7.54
N GLN A 158 -2.51 -14.76 6.63
CA GLN A 158 -3.94 -15.02 6.74
C GLN A 158 -4.24 -16.54 6.79
N ASN A 159 -3.57 -17.33 5.96
CA ASN A 159 -3.79 -18.77 5.89
C ASN A 159 -3.28 -19.53 7.12
N VAL A 160 -2.32 -18.96 7.87
CA VAL A 160 -1.84 -19.51 9.15
C VAL A 160 -2.58 -18.91 10.36
N GLY A 161 -3.63 -18.11 10.13
CA GLY A 161 -4.48 -17.56 11.20
C GLY A 161 -4.09 -16.16 11.71
N ILE A 162 -3.11 -15.50 11.09
CA ILE A 162 -2.67 -14.17 11.48
C ILE A 162 -3.39 -13.13 10.59
N LEU A 163 -4.40 -12.46 11.15
CA LEU A 163 -5.41 -11.72 10.37
C LEU A 163 -5.12 -10.22 10.15
N ASP A 164 -4.24 -9.59 10.94
CA ASP A 164 -4.07 -8.13 10.94
C ASP A 164 -2.63 -7.66 10.64
N VAL A 165 -2.01 -8.24 9.61
CA VAL A 165 -0.63 -7.89 9.25
C VAL A 165 -0.61 -7.25 7.87
N GLN A 166 -0.39 -5.95 7.85
CA GLN A 166 -0.16 -5.19 6.63
C GLN A 166 1.34 -5.03 6.40
N PRO A 167 1.84 -5.18 5.15
CA PRO A 167 3.20 -4.82 4.81
C PRO A 167 3.44 -3.33 5.14
N ARG A 168 4.46 -3.03 5.95
CA ARG A 168 4.84 -1.68 6.36
C ARG A 168 5.12 -0.78 5.17
N THR A 169 5.71 -1.31 4.10
CA THR A 169 6.27 -0.48 3.02
C THR A 169 5.26 0.38 2.27
N SER A 170 4.02 -0.06 2.03
CA SER A 170 3.04 0.76 1.31
C SER A 170 2.26 1.72 2.23
N VAL A 171 1.89 1.26 3.42
CA VAL A 171 1.02 2.03 4.32
C VAL A 171 1.83 3.05 5.12
N ARG A 172 3.02 2.69 5.58
CA ARG A 172 3.90 3.61 6.33
C ARG A 172 4.38 4.77 5.47
N ASN A 173 4.77 4.52 4.21
CA ASN A 173 5.13 5.59 3.28
C ASN A 173 3.96 6.59 3.10
N LEU A 174 2.73 6.10 2.98
CA LEU A 174 1.55 6.95 2.89
C LEU A 174 1.23 7.67 4.21
N GLN A 175 1.43 7.02 5.35
CA GLN A 175 1.21 7.62 6.67
C GLN A 175 2.25 8.68 7.02
N GLU A 176 3.53 8.45 6.69
CA GLU A 176 4.61 9.42 6.86
C GLU A 176 4.38 10.63 5.93
N GLN A 177 4.02 10.41 4.66
CA GLN A 177 3.64 11.50 3.75
C GLN A 177 2.44 12.29 4.27
N LEU A 178 1.40 11.62 4.79
CA LEU A 178 0.23 12.27 5.37
C LEU A 178 0.58 13.07 6.63
N ALA A 179 1.49 12.57 7.47
CA ALA A 179 1.94 13.28 8.66
C ALA A 179 2.78 14.52 8.30
N GLU A 180 3.65 14.42 7.29
CA GLU A 180 4.39 15.54 6.72
C GLU A 180 3.45 16.61 6.17
N GLU A 181 2.48 16.20 5.36
CA GLU A 181 1.50 17.10 4.75
C GLU A 181 0.63 17.79 5.80
N LYS A 182 0.21 17.08 6.86
CA LYS A 182 -0.52 17.67 7.99
C LYS A 182 0.31 18.72 8.73
N ARG A 183 1.61 18.48 8.93
CA ARG A 183 2.53 19.47 9.55
C ARG A 183 2.68 20.70 8.66
N ALA A 184 2.96 20.51 7.37
CA ALA A 184 3.06 21.60 6.41
C ALA A 184 1.75 22.41 6.31
N ASN A 185 0.60 21.76 6.36
CA ASN A 185 -0.71 22.45 6.34
C ASN A 185 -0.94 23.26 7.62
N ALA A 186 -0.51 22.77 8.78
CA ALA A 186 -0.57 23.52 10.03
C ALA A 186 0.31 24.78 9.99
N GLU A 187 1.52 24.68 9.43
CA GLU A 187 2.41 25.84 9.23
C GLU A 187 1.81 26.86 8.26
N LEU A 188 1.25 26.41 7.13
CA LEU A 188 0.58 27.29 6.18
C LEU A 188 -0.62 28.02 6.81
N ARG A 189 -1.40 27.35 7.66
CA ARG A 189 -2.49 28.00 8.40
C ARG A 189 -1.99 29.08 9.35
N LEU A 190 -0.87 28.85 10.02
CA LEU A 190 -0.25 29.84 10.90
C LEU A 190 0.17 31.08 10.09
N VAL A 191 0.85 30.88 8.96
CA VAL A 191 1.28 31.97 8.07
C VAL A 191 0.09 32.78 7.55
N VAL A 192 -0.99 32.12 7.12
CA VAL A 192 -2.21 32.81 6.64
C VAL A 192 -2.86 33.64 7.74
N ASN A 193 -2.91 33.12 8.98
CA ASN A 193 -3.45 33.88 10.11
C ASN A 193 -2.60 35.11 10.42
N THR A 194 -1.26 34.97 10.46
CA THR A 194 -0.36 36.10 10.66
C THR A 194 -0.48 37.13 9.54
N GLN A 195 -0.62 36.71 8.29
CA GLN A 195 -0.85 37.62 7.16
C GLN A 195 -2.19 38.36 7.27
N ARG A 196 -3.25 37.67 7.74
CA ARG A 196 -4.55 38.28 7.99
C ARG A 196 -4.45 39.40 9.02
N GLU A 197 -3.81 39.12 10.16
CA GLU A 197 -3.58 40.09 11.23
C GLU A 197 -2.76 41.28 10.75
N GLN A 198 -1.70 41.05 9.94
CA GLN A 198 -0.91 42.13 9.36
C GLN A 198 -1.72 43.01 8.40
N ILE A 199 -2.58 42.42 7.56
CA ILE A 199 -3.46 43.16 6.66
C ILE A 199 -4.47 44.01 7.44
N ASP A 200 -5.05 43.47 8.51
CA ASP A 200 -6.00 44.20 9.35
C ASP A 200 -5.35 45.42 10.02
N VAL A 201 -4.13 45.26 10.55
CA VAL A 201 -3.34 46.38 11.11
C VAL A 201 -3.01 47.42 10.05
N LEU A 202 -2.59 47.01 8.85
CA LEU A 202 -2.30 47.92 7.74
C LEU A 202 -3.56 48.69 7.29
N LEU A 203 -4.72 48.03 7.25
CA LEU A 203 -5.98 48.67 6.91
C LEU A 203 -6.35 49.77 7.91
N GLU A 204 -6.16 49.52 9.20
CA GLU A 204 -6.43 50.49 10.25
C GLU A 204 -5.48 51.70 10.16
N GLN A 205 -4.18 51.46 9.94
CA GLN A 205 -3.20 52.53 9.73
C GLN A 205 -3.51 53.39 8.49
N VAL A 206 -3.90 52.77 7.38
CA VAL A 206 -4.31 53.49 6.16
C VAL A 206 -5.56 54.33 6.43
N HIS A 207 -6.52 53.79 7.19
CA HIS A 207 -7.75 54.51 7.54
C HIS A 207 -7.47 55.73 8.41
N GLU A 208 -6.66 55.58 9.46
CA GLU A 208 -6.26 56.68 10.35
C GLU A 208 -5.49 57.77 9.60
N ALA A 209 -4.55 57.38 8.74
CA ALA A 209 -3.77 58.32 7.93
C ALA A 209 -4.66 59.12 6.97
N GLU A 210 -5.66 58.48 6.34
CA GLU A 210 -6.59 59.17 5.45
C GLU A 210 -7.52 60.12 6.23
N GLN A 211 -8.02 59.71 7.41
CA GLN A 211 -8.81 60.59 8.26
C GLN A 211 -8.01 61.83 8.72
N ALA A 212 -6.74 61.66 9.08
CA ALA A 212 -5.86 62.77 9.43
C ALA A 212 -5.67 63.74 8.24
N ARG A 213 -5.41 63.20 7.04
CA ARG A 213 -5.31 63.99 5.80
C ARG A 213 -6.56 64.80 5.51
N VAL A 214 -7.75 64.22 5.71
CA VAL A 214 -9.03 64.91 5.48
C VAL A 214 -9.21 66.06 6.48
N LYS A 215 -8.95 65.81 7.77
CA LYS A 215 -9.03 66.86 8.81
C LYS A 215 -8.07 68.02 8.54
N ASP A 216 -6.82 67.72 8.19
CA ASP A 216 -5.82 68.74 7.85
C ASP A 216 -6.27 69.59 6.64
N LYS A 217 -6.87 68.95 5.63
CA LYS A 217 -7.41 69.65 4.46
C LYS A 217 -8.60 70.54 4.81
N GLU A 218 -9.52 70.07 5.66
CA GLU A 218 -10.66 70.86 6.15
C GLU A 218 -10.19 72.07 6.97
N GLU A 219 -9.19 71.90 7.84
CA GLU A 219 -8.62 72.99 8.63
C GLU A 219 -7.93 74.02 7.74
N MET A 220 -7.17 73.58 6.73
CA MET A 220 -6.53 74.45 5.75
C MET A 220 -7.57 75.23 4.92
N GLN A 221 -8.64 74.59 4.48
CA GLN A 221 -9.75 75.25 3.78
C GLN A 221 -10.43 76.30 4.66
N LYS A 222 -10.65 76.01 5.94
CA LYS A 222 -11.24 76.96 6.89
C LYS A 222 -10.33 78.18 7.10
N LYS A 223 -9.02 77.97 7.27
CA LYS A 223 -8.04 79.06 7.39
C LYS A 223 -8.00 79.91 6.12
N GLN A 224 -8.05 79.27 4.95
CA GLN A 224 -8.09 79.98 3.67
C GLN A 224 -9.36 80.83 3.55
N ALA A 225 -10.54 80.27 3.86
CA ALA A 225 -11.80 81.01 3.83
C ALA A 225 -11.82 82.19 4.82
N GLU A 226 -11.19 82.05 5.98
CA GLU A 226 -11.04 83.13 6.95
C GLU A 226 -10.13 84.26 6.43
N ILE A 227 -9.00 83.89 5.80
CA ILE A 227 -8.09 84.85 5.16
C ILE A 227 -8.79 85.58 4.02
N ASP A 228 -9.48 84.84 3.14
CA ASP A 228 -10.22 85.39 2.01
C ASP A 228 -11.34 86.33 2.47
N GLY A 229 -12.08 85.96 3.52
CA GLY A 229 -13.11 86.82 4.13
C GLY A 229 -12.53 88.10 4.76
N LYS A 230 -11.37 88.01 5.41
CA LYS A 230 -10.65 89.21 5.92
C LYS A 230 -10.17 90.12 4.79
N LEU A 231 -9.72 89.55 3.68
CA LEU A 231 -9.32 90.28 2.47
C LEU A 231 -10.51 91.01 1.83
N ASP A 232 -11.64 90.34 1.69
CA ASP A 232 -12.86 90.93 1.11
C ASP A 232 -13.41 92.08 1.97
N LEU A 233 -13.35 91.95 3.31
CA LEU A 233 -13.70 93.03 4.24
C LEU A 233 -12.79 94.26 4.10
N LEU A 234 -11.48 94.06 3.94
CA LEU A 234 -10.52 95.15 3.72
C LEU A 234 -10.73 95.84 2.37
N LEU A 235 -11.04 95.09 1.32
CA LEU A 235 -11.33 95.61 -0.01
C LEU A 235 -12.69 96.33 -0.09
N SER A 236 -13.64 95.97 0.78
CA SER A 236 -14.98 96.58 0.87
C SER A 236 -15.05 97.81 1.78
N GLN A 237 -13.96 98.20 2.46
CA GLN A 237 -13.93 99.48 3.18
C GLN A 237 -13.99 100.64 2.19
N PRO A 238 -14.96 101.56 2.30
CA PRO A 238 -14.94 102.77 1.50
C PRO A 238 -13.68 103.56 1.85
N ARG A 239 -12.92 103.99 0.83
CA ARG A 239 -11.87 105.02 1.01
C ARG A 239 -12.53 106.20 1.70
N LEU A 240 -12.26 106.38 2.99
CA LEU A 240 -12.65 107.57 3.72
C LEU A 240 -12.05 108.75 2.97
N ALA A 241 -12.93 109.53 2.35
CA ALA A 241 -12.60 110.84 1.83
C ALA A 241 -12.04 111.65 2.99
N GLU A 242 -10.82 112.17 2.83
CA GLU A 242 -10.31 113.19 3.73
C GLU A 242 -11.20 114.44 3.57
N PRO A 243 -11.63 115.07 4.67
CA PRO A 243 -12.38 116.32 4.61
C PRO A 243 -11.46 117.48 4.27
N GLU A 244 -12.01 118.40 3.48
CA GLU A 244 -11.37 119.61 2.95
C GLU A 244 -10.69 120.49 4.01
N GLY A 245 -9.55 121.06 3.59
CA GLY A 245 -8.97 122.31 4.08
C GLY A 245 -8.45 123.10 2.90
#